data_AF-A0A7G8PX36-F1
#
_entry.id   AF-A0A7G8PX36-F1
#
_cell.length_a   1.000
_cell.length_b   1.000
_cell.length_c   1.000
_cell.angle_alpha   90.00
_cell.angle_beta   90.00
_cell.angle_gamma   90.00
#
_symmetry.space_group_name_H-M   'P 1'
#
loop_
_entity.id
_entity.type
_entity.pdbx_description
1 polymer ?
#
loop_
_entity_poly.entity_id
_entity_poly.type
_entity_poly.pdbx_seq_one_letter_code
_entity_poly.pdbx_strand_id
1 'polypeptide(L)'
;MKNLLLSAMLITSVSSIAQLYVTPNGATDSYVYVNDEVLFVEQDVNLVENNAGTTRASIYLRNQSQLIQGSTSSANSGTGYISIMQNAPADDAWDYSFWSSPVGNQALGASGNENFGILRIHDSLSVTNSIAATTTAAHNGTVSPMRISRRWLYKHPAGVNNWQSINNNYIVDPGLGFTMKGLGTTNHNQIYDFRGRPNNGDITVAVINNAHTLSGNPYPSALDLNRVFYEPGNNEINEFWFWDEDRTINSHLFVANKGGYGTWVPGASDPNGTNPGTYVPAVFLNYDAGGNPSGGSTGTGNSYQRRFSPVGQGFMIYADGTGDITFRNSHRRYIIEGAANNSQYRNPVTGDPVTGINTQPSIRPADNRLPHYRINTIFGESHTRQLVLAFSPESTDGFDRGYDGRSPADATSDAFFPVTFNSEIKPFVINTVPFEVSKVIPLTVKIANEFTKLEVIAVERINTNQRAYLLDAATNLRQRITEGYSADVNLDPGVYENRFYIVFTNGSDISASAEPDQQTLIRESIIENVDVFQNNPATQLEISNPEGYTLKDASVYDMAGKLVIHEKNLGDSSRYAFSTANLSDGIYLVKLTTKEDVVVDYKVTVHNKR
;
A
#
# COMPACT_ATOMS: atom_id res chain seq x y z
N MET A 1 5.85 6.10 -85.41
CA MET A 1 4.82 5.90 -84.37
C MET A 1 5.13 4.63 -83.61
N LYS A 2 5.61 4.73 -82.36
CA LYS A 2 5.79 3.59 -81.45
C LYS A 2 4.98 3.91 -80.20
N ASN A 3 3.92 3.14 -79.97
CA ASN A 3 3.00 3.34 -78.86
C ASN A 3 3.62 2.77 -77.59
N LEU A 4 3.89 3.64 -76.62
CA LEU A 4 4.28 3.28 -75.26
C LEU A 4 3.04 2.76 -74.53
N LEU A 5 3.03 1.49 -74.14
CA LEU A 5 2.07 0.91 -73.21
C LEU A 5 2.52 1.26 -71.79
N LEU A 6 1.92 2.30 -71.21
CA LEU A 6 2.09 2.68 -69.82
C LEU A 6 1.30 1.69 -68.95
N SER A 7 1.98 0.72 -68.34
CA SER A 7 1.38 -0.11 -67.28
C SER A 7 1.33 0.71 -65.99
N ALA A 8 0.14 1.21 -65.65
CA ALA A 8 -0.10 1.82 -64.35
C ALA A 8 -0.08 0.73 -63.26
N MET A 9 1.00 0.69 -62.48
CA MET A 9 1.09 -0.14 -61.28
C MET A 9 0.22 0.52 -60.20
N LEU A 10 -0.95 -0.06 -59.94
CA LEU A 10 -1.83 0.35 -58.85
C LEU A 10 -1.17 -0.10 -57.53
N ILE A 11 -0.49 0.80 -56.82
CA ILE A 11 0.03 0.53 -55.48
C ILE A 11 -1.16 0.64 -54.52
N THR A 12 -1.83 -0.48 -54.23
CA THR A 12 -2.80 -0.54 -53.13
C THR A 12 -2.04 -0.66 -51.82
N SER A 13 -1.97 0.42 -51.05
CA SER A 13 -1.56 0.38 -49.65
C SER A 13 -2.61 -0.41 -48.86
N VAL A 14 -2.30 -1.66 -48.51
CA VAL A 14 -3.12 -2.43 -47.57
C VAL A 14 -2.75 -1.94 -46.17
N SER A 15 -3.61 -1.10 -45.59
CA SER A 15 -3.56 -0.84 -44.15
C SER A 15 -3.99 -2.13 -43.44
N SER A 16 -3.06 -2.87 -42.85
CA SER A 16 -3.40 -3.98 -41.96
C SER A 16 -3.92 -3.40 -40.65
N ILE A 17 -5.22 -3.51 -40.41
CA ILE A 17 -5.83 -3.23 -39.10
C ILE A 17 -5.42 -4.38 -38.17
N ALA A 18 -4.67 -4.08 -37.10
CA ALA A 18 -4.23 -5.06 -36.13
C ALA A 18 -5.39 -5.44 -35.17
N GLN A 19 -6.32 -6.23 -35.69
CA GLN A 19 -7.41 -6.89 -34.96
C GLN A 19 -7.08 -8.38 -34.77
N LEU A 20 -7.26 -8.95 -33.57
CA LEU A 20 -7.04 -10.38 -33.35
C LEU A 20 -8.31 -11.15 -33.68
N TYR A 21 -8.27 -11.97 -34.74
CA TYR A 21 -9.38 -12.85 -35.12
C TYR A 21 -9.00 -14.32 -34.91
N VAL A 22 -9.81 -15.05 -34.14
CA VAL A 22 -9.61 -16.48 -33.88
C VAL A 22 -10.88 -17.24 -34.25
N THR A 23 -10.76 -18.17 -35.20
CA THR A 23 -11.89 -18.98 -35.68
C THR A 23 -11.47 -20.42 -35.97
N PRO A 24 -12.34 -21.42 -35.71
CA PRO A 24 -12.07 -22.81 -36.11
C PRO A 24 -11.90 -22.93 -37.63
N ASN A 25 -11.04 -23.86 -38.04
CA ASN A 25 -10.89 -24.21 -39.45
C ASN A 25 -11.84 -25.37 -39.80
N GLY A 26 -13.10 -25.02 -40.09
CA GLY A 26 -14.16 -26.00 -40.30
C GLY A 26 -14.43 -26.81 -39.02
N ALA A 27 -14.29 -28.13 -39.10
CA ALA A 27 -14.44 -29.03 -37.96
C ALA A 27 -13.20 -29.10 -37.03
N THR A 28 -12.11 -28.40 -37.38
CA THR A 28 -10.89 -28.39 -36.57
C THR A 28 -10.88 -27.16 -35.68
N ASP A 29 -10.72 -27.38 -34.38
CA ASP A 29 -10.61 -26.29 -33.41
C ASP A 29 -9.30 -25.50 -33.61
N SER A 30 -9.39 -24.18 -33.47
CA SER A 30 -8.25 -23.27 -33.49
C SER A 30 -8.32 -22.37 -32.26
N TYR A 31 -7.23 -22.30 -31.49
CA TYR A 31 -7.18 -21.45 -30.30
C TYR A 31 -5.78 -20.90 -30.07
N VAL A 32 -5.71 -19.77 -29.37
CA VAL A 32 -4.45 -19.21 -28.86
C VAL A 32 -4.25 -19.72 -27.44
N TYR A 33 -3.08 -20.27 -27.14
CA TYR A 33 -2.70 -20.71 -25.80
C TYR A 33 -1.56 -19.84 -25.29
N VAL A 34 -1.82 -19.09 -24.23
CA VAL A 34 -0.87 -18.16 -23.61
C VAL A 34 -0.57 -18.66 -22.20
N ASN A 35 0.72 -18.75 -21.88
CA ASN A 35 1.19 -19.33 -20.64
C ASN A 35 2.33 -18.51 -20.06
N ASP A 36 2.13 -17.97 -18.86
CA ASP A 36 3.10 -17.13 -18.15
C ASP A 36 3.60 -15.93 -18.98
N GLU A 37 2.72 -15.42 -19.83
CA GLU A 37 3.02 -14.36 -20.80
C GLU A 37 1.83 -13.41 -21.00
N VAL A 38 2.12 -12.24 -21.56
CA VAL A 38 1.09 -11.27 -21.99
C VAL A 38 0.70 -11.48 -23.45
N LEU A 39 -0.61 -11.51 -23.71
CA LEU A 39 -1.16 -11.35 -25.06
C LEU A 39 -1.60 -9.89 -25.24
N PHE A 40 -0.87 -9.15 -26.05
CA PHE A 40 -1.20 -7.75 -26.38
C PHE A 40 -1.91 -7.67 -27.73
N VAL A 41 -3.04 -6.95 -27.77
CA VAL A 41 -3.82 -6.69 -28.98
C VAL A 41 -4.14 -5.20 -29.06
N GLU A 42 -3.76 -4.51 -30.14
CA GLU A 42 -3.92 -3.04 -30.19
C GLU A 42 -5.39 -2.58 -30.17
N GLN A 43 -6.30 -3.32 -30.80
CA GLN A 43 -7.72 -2.98 -30.92
C GLN A 43 -8.62 -4.07 -30.31
N ASP A 44 -9.71 -4.46 -30.98
CA ASP A 44 -10.63 -5.49 -30.51
C ASP A 44 -10.13 -6.91 -30.78
N VAL A 45 -10.68 -7.84 -30.01
CA VAL A 45 -10.65 -9.26 -30.33
C VAL A 45 -11.99 -9.69 -30.92
N ASN A 46 -11.95 -10.45 -32.00
CA ASN A 46 -13.11 -11.07 -32.62
C ASN A 46 -12.95 -12.59 -32.57
N LEU A 47 -13.78 -13.24 -31.75
CA LEU A 47 -13.62 -14.65 -31.41
C LEU A 47 -14.81 -15.45 -31.93
N VAL A 48 -14.54 -16.61 -32.51
CA VAL A 48 -15.57 -17.61 -32.85
C VAL A 48 -15.38 -18.81 -31.93
N GLU A 49 -16.48 -19.31 -31.38
CA GLU A 49 -16.44 -20.50 -30.52
C GLU A 49 -15.96 -21.71 -31.32
N ASN A 50 -15.06 -22.49 -30.72
CA ASN A 50 -14.64 -23.76 -31.28
C ASN A 50 -15.76 -24.82 -31.18
N ASN A 51 -15.54 -25.97 -31.80
CA ASN A 51 -16.54 -27.04 -31.79
C ASN A 51 -16.77 -27.57 -30.36
N ALA A 52 -17.90 -28.23 -30.15
CA ALA A 52 -18.23 -28.82 -28.85
C ALA A 52 -17.16 -29.86 -28.45
N GLY A 53 -16.53 -29.68 -27.29
CA GLY A 53 -15.45 -30.56 -26.84
C GLY A 53 -14.59 -29.96 -25.74
N THR A 54 -13.33 -30.41 -25.67
CA THR A 54 -12.36 -30.05 -24.63
C THR A 54 -11.60 -28.74 -24.92
N THR A 55 -11.88 -28.10 -26.05
CA THR A 55 -11.11 -26.98 -26.62
C THR A 55 -12.00 -25.81 -27.08
N ARG A 56 -13.17 -25.63 -26.45
CA ARG A 56 -14.20 -24.66 -26.87
C ARG A 56 -13.81 -23.18 -26.82
N ALA A 57 -12.96 -22.76 -25.88
CA ALA A 57 -12.52 -21.37 -25.80
C ALA A 57 -11.56 -21.04 -26.94
N SER A 58 -11.61 -19.79 -27.41
CA SER A 58 -10.78 -19.29 -28.51
C SER A 58 -9.40 -18.84 -28.02
N ILE A 59 -9.29 -18.44 -26.74
CA ILE A 59 -8.02 -18.05 -26.10
C ILE A 59 -7.98 -18.66 -24.69
N TYR A 60 -6.84 -19.26 -24.35
CA TYR A 60 -6.56 -19.79 -23.01
C TYR A 60 -5.43 -18.99 -22.36
N LEU A 61 -5.71 -18.42 -21.18
CA LEU A 61 -4.73 -17.69 -20.37
C LEU A 61 -4.38 -18.55 -19.14
N ARG A 62 -3.13 -19.00 -19.04
CA ARG A 62 -2.63 -19.90 -17.99
C ARG A 62 -1.44 -19.31 -17.25
N ASN A 63 -1.28 -19.76 -15.99
CA ASN A 63 -0.17 -19.33 -15.13
C ASN A 63 -0.05 -17.81 -15.10
N GLN A 64 -1.15 -17.14 -14.71
CA GLN A 64 -1.22 -15.68 -14.57
C GLN A 64 -1.02 -14.88 -15.86
N SER A 65 -1.11 -15.53 -17.04
CA SER A 65 -1.22 -14.85 -18.32
C SER A 65 -2.38 -13.86 -18.38
N GLN A 66 -2.17 -12.79 -19.13
CA GLN A 66 -3.10 -11.68 -19.22
C GLN A 66 -3.34 -11.30 -20.67
N LEU A 67 -4.58 -10.88 -20.96
CA LEU A 67 -4.91 -10.22 -22.21
C LEU A 67 -4.90 -8.72 -21.92
N ILE A 68 -4.09 -7.95 -22.66
CA ILE A 68 -4.09 -6.49 -22.63
C ILE A 68 -4.48 -5.99 -24.00
N GLN A 69 -5.42 -5.07 -24.04
CA GLN A 69 -5.81 -4.40 -25.27
C GLN A 69 -5.34 -2.95 -25.24
N GLY A 70 -4.97 -2.42 -26.40
CA GLY A 70 -4.44 -1.06 -26.56
C GLY A 70 -5.43 0.01 -26.07
N SER A 71 -4.98 1.27 -26.04
CA SER A 71 -5.75 2.37 -25.45
C SER A 71 -7.04 2.71 -26.21
N THR A 72 -7.24 2.14 -27.41
CA THR A 72 -8.46 2.35 -28.18
C THR A 72 -9.57 1.49 -27.58
N SER A 73 -10.69 2.12 -27.18
CA SER A 73 -11.85 1.47 -26.57
C SER A 73 -12.69 0.70 -27.61
N SER A 74 -12.06 -0.21 -28.35
CA SER A 74 -12.69 -1.02 -29.39
C SER A 74 -13.54 -2.15 -28.79
N ALA A 75 -14.74 -2.34 -29.32
CA ALA A 75 -15.68 -3.34 -28.81
C ALA A 75 -15.30 -4.76 -29.27
N ASN A 76 -15.06 -5.66 -28.32
CA ASN A 76 -14.81 -7.07 -28.62
C ASN A 76 -16.06 -7.73 -29.22
N SER A 77 -15.89 -8.59 -30.23
CA SER A 77 -16.97 -9.13 -31.07
C SER A 77 -16.94 -10.66 -31.19
N GLY A 78 -18.01 -11.24 -31.76
CA GLY A 78 -18.08 -12.67 -32.10
C GLY A 78 -18.81 -13.55 -31.08
N THR A 79 -18.78 -14.87 -31.32
CA THR A 79 -19.51 -15.91 -30.54
C THR A 79 -18.60 -16.69 -29.58
N GLY A 80 -17.29 -16.55 -29.73
CA GLY A 80 -16.28 -17.21 -28.91
C GLY A 80 -16.05 -16.54 -27.56
N TYR A 81 -15.11 -17.10 -26.80
CA TYR A 81 -14.77 -16.60 -25.47
C TYR A 81 -13.32 -16.90 -25.12
N ILE A 82 -12.80 -16.11 -24.17
CA ILE A 82 -11.55 -16.43 -23.48
C ILE A 82 -11.82 -17.38 -22.32
N SER A 83 -10.77 -18.06 -21.85
CA SER A 83 -10.75 -18.84 -20.61
C SER A 83 -9.58 -18.34 -19.76
N ILE A 84 -9.90 -17.82 -18.58
CA ILE A 84 -8.90 -17.34 -17.62
C ILE A 84 -9.13 -18.01 -16.27
N MET A 85 -8.10 -18.73 -15.80
CA MET A 85 -8.13 -19.44 -14.53
C MET A 85 -7.71 -18.50 -13.40
N GLN A 86 -8.49 -18.49 -12.33
CA GLN A 86 -8.22 -17.78 -11.07
C GLN A 86 -8.49 -18.71 -9.90
N ASN A 87 -7.94 -18.39 -8.74
CA ASN A 87 -8.20 -19.09 -7.49
C ASN A 87 -8.27 -18.06 -6.35
N ALA A 88 -8.92 -18.45 -5.26
CA ALA A 88 -8.79 -17.75 -3.99
C ALA A 88 -8.11 -18.71 -3.01
N PRO A 89 -6.78 -18.59 -2.82
CA PRO A 89 -6.02 -19.53 -2.01
C PRO A 89 -6.53 -19.57 -0.57
N ALA A 90 -6.70 -20.80 -0.08
CA ALA A 90 -7.25 -21.21 1.21
C ALA A 90 -8.75 -20.95 1.46
N ASP A 91 -9.52 -20.59 0.43
CA ASP A 91 -10.96 -20.33 0.61
C ASP A 91 -11.71 -21.65 0.60
N ASP A 92 -12.56 -21.84 1.60
CA ASP A 92 -13.46 -22.98 1.70
C ASP A 92 -14.93 -22.54 1.69
N ALA A 93 -15.85 -23.47 1.95
CA ALA A 93 -17.28 -23.17 1.91
C ALA A 93 -17.76 -22.16 2.96
N TRP A 94 -16.94 -21.80 3.94
CA TRP A 94 -17.24 -20.83 5.00
C TRP A 94 -16.62 -19.45 4.75
N ASP A 95 -15.55 -19.37 3.96
CA ASP A 95 -14.85 -18.12 3.67
C ASP A 95 -15.48 -17.34 2.50
N TYR A 96 -15.53 -16.02 2.63
CA TYR A 96 -15.91 -15.09 1.58
C TYR A 96 -14.72 -14.57 0.79
N SER A 97 -14.85 -14.57 -0.54
CA SER A 97 -14.04 -13.73 -1.42
C SER A 97 -14.90 -12.76 -2.21
N PHE A 98 -14.32 -11.59 -2.45
CA PHE A 98 -14.92 -10.53 -3.23
C PHE A 98 -14.29 -10.59 -4.62
N TRP A 99 -15.12 -10.88 -5.60
CA TRP A 99 -14.74 -11.11 -6.98
C TRP A 99 -15.21 -9.96 -7.86
N SER A 100 -14.56 -9.79 -9.01
CA SER A 100 -15.13 -9.11 -10.17
C SER A 100 -14.87 -9.95 -11.41
N SER A 101 -15.67 -9.77 -12.45
CA SER A 101 -15.52 -10.61 -13.64
C SER A 101 -14.67 -9.92 -14.71
N PRO A 102 -13.60 -10.57 -15.22
CA PRO A 102 -12.87 -10.09 -16.40
C PRO A 102 -13.63 -10.30 -17.72
N VAL A 103 -14.77 -11.00 -17.67
CA VAL A 103 -15.55 -11.43 -18.84
C VAL A 103 -17.04 -11.16 -18.70
N GLY A 104 -17.70 -10.89 -19.82
CA GLY A 104 -19.15 -10.78 -19.96
C GLY A 104 -19.78 -11.97 -20.70
N ASN A 105 -21.11 -12.02 -20.74
CA ASN A 105 -21.84 -13.03 -21.51
C ASN A 105 -21.86 -12.70 -23.01
N GLN A 106 -21.13 -13.46 -23.82
CA GLN A 106 -21.05 -13.24 -25.26
C GLN A 106 -22.36 -13.47 -26.01
N ALA A 107 -23.32 -14.20 -25.45
CA ALA A 107 -24.59 -14.54 -26.09
C ALA A 107 -25.68 -13.46 -25.92
N LEU A 108 -25.48 -12.46 -25.05
CA LEU A 108 -26.46 -11.39 -24.84
C LEU A 108 -26.32 -10.22 -25.83
N GLY A 109 -25.17 -10.09 -26.49
CA GLY A 109 -24.92 -9.04 -27.46
C GLY A 109 -23.93 -9.48 -28.55
N ALA A 110 -23.97 -8.81 -29.70
CA ALA A 110 -23.08 -9.11 -30.83
C ALA A 110 -21.63 -8.61 -30.60
N SER A 111 -21.49 -7.49 -29.87
CA SER A 111 -20.21 -6.80 -29.59
C SER A 111 -20.29 -5.98 -28.30
N GLY A 112 -19.14 -5.73 -27.67
CA GLY A 112 -19.03 -4.87 -26.48
C GLY A 112 -19.09 -5.65 -25.16
N ASN A 113 -19.03 -4.92 -24.05
CA ASN A 113 -19.08 -5.51 -22.71
C ASN A 113 -20.52 -5.89 -22.37
N GLU A 114 -20.71 -7.04 -21.74
CA GLU A 114 -22.02 -7.58 -21.40
C GLU A 114 -22.04 -8.04 -19.94
N ASN A 115 -23.22 -8.10 -19.35
CA ASN A 115 -23.36 -8.49 -17.95
C ASN A 115 -22.82 -9.90 -17.68
N PHE A 116 -22.11 -10.03 -16.57
CA PHE A 116 -21.65 -11.29 -16.05
C PHE A 116 -22.78 -12.01 -15.29
N GLY A 117 -22.73 -13.34 -15.35
CA GLY A 117 -23.59 -14.22 -14.59
C GLY A 117 -22.79 -15.41 -14.10
N ILE A 118 -23.14 -15.93 -12.92
CA ILE A 118 -22.32 -16.91 -12.20
C ILE A 118 -22.00 -18.19 -12.99
N LEU A 119 -22.87 -18.57 -13.92
CA LEU A 119 -22.67 -19.75 -14.80
C LEU A 119 -21.56 -19.57 -15.85
N ARG A 120 -20.87 -18.42 -15.83
CA ARG A 120 -19.64 -18.19 -16.60
C ARG A 120 -18.39 -18.66 -15.87
N ILE A 121 -18.51 -19.04 -14.61
CA ILE A 121 -17.48 -19.78 -13.89
C ILE A 121 -17.58 -21.25 -14.26
N HIS A 122 -16.45 -21.86 -14.59
CA HIS A 122 -16.33 -23.27 -14.99
C HIS A 122 -15.35 -24.00 -14.06
N ASP A 123 -15.63 -25.28 -13.84
CA ASP A 123 -14.77 -26.22 -13.13
C ASP A 123 -13.65 -26.66 -14.08
N SER A 124 -12.41 -26.37 -13.71
CA SER A 124 -11.24 -26.71 -14.50
C SER A 124 -10.93 -28.20 -14.39
N LEU A 125 -11.02 -28.93 -15.51
CA LEU A 125 -10.66 -30.36 -15.57
C LEU A 125 -9.26 -30.58 -16.13
N SER A 126 -8.76 -29.63 -16.93
CA SER A 126 -7.40 -29.65 -17.51
C SER A 126 -7.05 -28.25 -18.00
N VAL A 127 -5.89 -28.10 -18.64
CA VAL A 127 -5.44 -26.83 -19.20
C VAL A 127 -6.37 -26.23 -20.25
N THR A 128 -7.23 -26.98 -20.94
CA THR A 128 -8.20 -26.42 -21.93
C THR A 128 -9.64 -26.84 -21.66
N ASN A 129 -9.85 -27.99 -21.01
CA ASN A 129 -11.19 -28.51 -20.74
C ASN A 129 -11.75 -28.01 -19.40
N SER A 130 -12.96 -27.44 -19.43
CA SER A 130 -13.70 -27.06 -18.23
C SER A 130 -15.20 -27.26 -18.44
N ILE A 131 -15.91 -27.58 -17.37
CA ILE A 131 -17.36 -27.77 -17.36
C ILE A 131 -18.01 -26.59 -16.63
N ALA A 132 -19.09 -26.03 -17.19
CA ALA A 132 -19.80 -24.92 -16.53
C ALA A 132 -20.24 -25.32 -15.12
N ALA A 133 -20.02 -24.43 -14.14
CA ALA A 133 -20.51 -24.63 -12.80
C ALA A 133 -22.03 -24.75 -12.81
N THR A 134 -22.58 -25.49 -11.85
CA THR A 134 -24.00 -25.40 -11.51
C THR A 134 -24.18 -24.65 -10.21
N THR A 135 -25.41 -24.41 -9.79
CA THR A 135 -25.69 -23.72 -8.53
C THR A 135 -26.56 -24.52 -7.59
N THR A 136 -26.48 -24.21 -6.30
CA THR A 136 -27.26 -24.84 -5.23
C THR A 136 -27.92 -23.79 -4.34
N ALA A 137 -29.01 -24.17 -3.66
CA ALA A 137 -29.65 -23.36 -2.60
C ALA A 137 -29.14 -23.72 -1.19
N ALA A 138 -28.32 -24.77 -1.07
CA ALA A 138 -27.65 -25.15 0.17
C ALA A 138 -26.67 -24.04 0.61
N HIS A 139 -26.29 -24.04 1.88
CA HIS A 139 -25.25 -23.12 2.36
C HIS A 139 -23.90 -23.41 1.70
N ASN A 140 -23.49 -24.67 1.65
CA ASN A 140 -22.21 -25.06 1.06
C ASN A 140 -22.30 -25.32 -0.44
N GLY A 141 -21.31 -24.82 -1.16
CA GLY A 141 -20.97 -25.28 -2.49
C GLY A 141 -20.20 -26.61 -2.46
N THR A 142 -20.10 -27.29 -3.60
CA THR A 142 -19.33 -28.54 -3.75
C THR A 142 -18.23 -28.36 -4.78
N VAL A 143 -17.09 -29.00 -4.57
CA VAL A 143 -15.93 -28.97 -5.49
C VAL A 143 -16.16 -29.85 -6.72
N SER A 144 -16.62 -31.10 -6.54
CA SER A 144 -16.84 -32.03 -7.65
C SER A 144 -18.16 -32.80 -7.51
N PRO A 145 -19.11 -32.66 -8.46
CA PRO A 145 -19.13 -31.61 -9.50
C PRO A 145 -19.22 -30.22 -8.87
N MET A 146 -18.67 -29.21 -9.56
CA MET A 146 -18.66 -27.84 -9.04
C MET A 146 -20.06 -27.24 -8.93
N ARG A 147 -20.44 -26.87 -7.70
CA ARG A 147 -21.71 -26.21 -7.39
C ARG A 147 -21.47 -24.97 -6.54
N ILE A 148 -21.86 -23.82 -7.05
CA ILE A 148 -21.76 -22.54 -6.32
C ILE A 148 -23.04 -22.30 -5.52
N SER A 149 -22.88 -21.95 -4.25
CA SER A 149 -24.00 -21.63 -3.36
C SER A 149 -24.59 -20.25 -3.67
N ARG A 150 -25.87 -20.19 -4.02
CA ARG A 150 -26.58 -18.92 -4.27
C ARG A 150 -26.87 -18.13 -3.00
N ARG A 151 -26.73 -18.76 -1.83
CA ARG A 151 -26.98 -18.11 -0.53
C ARG A 151 -26.01 -16.98 -0.24
N TRP A 152 -24.87 -16.98 -0.91
CA TRP A 152 -23.77 -16.06 -0.64
C TRP A 152 -23.36 -15.23 -1.86
N LEU A 153 -24.22 -15.19 -2.89
CA LEU A 153 -23.95 -14.45 -4.13
C LEU A 153 -24.69 -13.12 -4.16
N TYR A 154 -23.97 -12.04 -3.83
CA TYR A 154 -24.52 -10.69 -3.83
C TYR A 154 -23.60 -9.70 -4.53
N LYS A 155 -24.19 -8.74 -5.23
CA LYS A 155 -23.53 -7.48 -5.63
C LYS A 155 -23.95 -6.35 -4.69
N HIS A 156 -23.14 -5.31 -4.59
CA HIS A 156 -23.47 -4.08 -3.86
C HIS A 156 -23.27 -2.86 -4.76
N PRO A 157 -24.18 -2.63 -5.73
CA PRO A 157 -24.11 -1.44 -6.59
C PRO A 157 -24.34 -0.16 -5.77
N ALA A 158 -24.13 0.98 -6.41
CA ALA A 158 -24.37 2.30 -5.82
C ALA A 158 -25.73 2.36 -5.10
N GLY A 159 -25.71 2.76 -3.84
CA GLY A 159 -26.90 2.78 -2.99
C GLY A 159 -26.54 2.58 -1.52
N VAL A 160 -27.42 3.05 -0.63
CA VAL A 160 -27.27 2.85 0.81
C VAL A 160 -27.80 1.46 1.16
N ASN A 161 -26.95 0.62 1.77
CA ASN A 161 -27.29 -0.76 2.18
C ASN A 161 -27.85 -1.63 1.05
N ASN A 162 -27.28 -1.51 -0.15
CA ASN A 162 -27.86 -2.03 -1.39
C ASN A 162 -27.31 -3.41 -1.78
N TRP A 163 -27.31 -4.37 -0.84
CA TRP A 163 -26.95 -5.76 -1.17
C TRP A 163 -28.05 -6.42 -2.02
N GLN A 164 -27.71 -6.85 -3.23
CA GLN A 164 -28.63 -7.44 -4.20
C GLN A 164 -28.21 -8.86 -4.57
N SER A 165 -29.13 -9.83 -4.43
CA SER A 165 -28.84 -11.23 -4.75
C SER A 165 -28.70 -11.44 -6.26
N ILE A 166 -27.68 -12.19 -6.69
CA ILE A 166 -27.41 -12.46 -8.12
C ILE A 166 -28.20 -13.68 -8.64
N ASN A 167 -28.41 -14.69 -7.78
CA ASN A 167 -28.96 -16.00 -8.16
C ASN A 167 -28.20 -16.61 -9.37
N ASN A 168 -28.91 -16.94 -10.45
CA ASN A 168 -28.33 -17.47 -11.70
C ASN A 168 -28.39 -16.47 -12.86
N ASN A 169 -28.70 -15.20 -12.57
CA ASN A 169 -28.99 -14.22 -13.60
C ASN A 169 -27.71 -13.52 -14.10
N TYR A 170 -27.76 -13.01 -15.33
CA TYR A 170 -26.71 -12.16 -15.91
C TYR A 170 -26.93 -10.71 -15.50
N ILE A 171 -26.72 -10.41 -14.21
CA ILE A 171 -27.06 -9.11 -13.63
C ILE A 171 -25.88 -8.40 -12.98
N VAL A 172 -24.66 -8.94 -13.09
CA VAL A 172 -23.46 -8.25 -12.60
C VAL A 172 -22.93 -7.43 -13.75
N ASP A 173 -23.17 -6.13 -13.70
CA ASP A 173 -22.73 -5.19 -14.74
C ASP A 173 -21.19 -5.14 -14.77
N PRO A 174 -20.55 -4.93 -15.93
CA PRO A 174 -19.10 -4.79 -16.02
C PRO A 174 -18.58 -3.73 -15.03
N GLY A 175 -17.49 -4.03 -14.31
CA GLY A 175 -16.94 -3.14 -13.27
C GLY A 175 -17.55 -3.37 -11.89
N LEU A 176 -18.75 -3.94 -11.76
CA LEU A 176 -19.28 -4.33 -10.46
C LEU A 176 -18.58 -5.60 -9.94
N GLY A 177 -18.40 -5.64 -8.63
CA GLY A 177 -17.96 -6.84 -7.93
C GLY A 177 -19.13 -7.64 -7.38
N PHE A 178 -18.84 -8.85 -6.91
CA PHE A 178 -19.77 -9.74 -6.25
C PHE A 178 -19.08 -10.55 -5.15
N THR A 179 -19.85 -10.93 -4.16
CA THR A 179 -19.44 -11.85 -3.11
C THR A 179 -19.67 -13.29 -3.55
N MET A 180 -18.79 -14.18 -3.13
CA MET A 180 -18.94 -15.63 -3.29
C MET A 180 -18.21 -16.30 -2.13
N LYS A 181 -18.78 -17.39 -1.60
CA LYS A 181 -18.00 -18.27 -0.72
C LYS A 181 -17.21 -19.30 -1.53
N GLY A 182 -16.09 -19.76 -0.98
CA GLY A 182 -15.35 -20.88 -1.54
C GLY A 182 -16.17 -22.17 -1.60
N LEU A 183 -15.53 -23.27 -2.02
CA LEU A 183 -16.21 -24.54 -2.28
C LEU A 183 -15.62 -25.67 -1.43
N GLY A 184 -16.49 -26.59 -1.01
CA GLY A 184 -16.05 -27.75 -0.24
C GLY A 184 -15.45 -27.39 1.13
N THR A 185 -14.94 -28.39 1.84
CA THR A 185 -14.50 -28.25 3.24
C THR A 185 -13.10 -28.82 3.47
N THR A 186 -12.40 -29.16 2.40
CA THR A 186 -11.14 -29.92 2.43
C THR A 186 -10.17 -29.47 1.35
N ASN A 187 -10.66 -29.11 0.16
CA ASN A 187 -9.86 -28.46 -0.87
C ASN A 187 -10.09 -26.95 -0.79
N HIS A 188 -9.08 -26.24 -0.31
CA HIS A 188 -9.14 -24.79 -0.14
C HIS A 188 -8.44 -24.04 -1.29
N ASN A 189 -8.16 -24.71 -2.41
CA ASN A 189 -7.50 -24.09 -3.56
C ASN A 189 -8.23 -24.44 -4.87
N GLN A 190 -9.54 -24.19 -4.88
CA GLN A 190 -10.35 -24.38 -6.07
C GLN A 190 -9.88 -23.45 -7.19
N ILE A 191 -9.76 -24.01 -8.40
CA ILE A 191 -9.51 -23.25 -9.62
C ILE A 191 -10.86 -22.93 -10.28
N TYR A 192 -11.14 -21.65 -10.41
CA TYR A 192 -12.30 -21.10 -11.11
C TYR A 192 -11.88 -20.65 -12.51
N ASP A 193 -12.46 -21.21 -13.55
CA ASP A 193 -12.21 -20.82 -14.94
C ASP A 193 -13.31 -19.87 -15.43
N PHE A 194 -13.00 -18.58 -15.51
CA PHE A 194 -13.90 -17.57 -16.04
C PHE A 194 -13.91 -17.65 -17.57
N ARG A 195 -15.09 -17.97 -18.13
CA ARG A 195 -15.27 -18.08 -19.59
C ARG A 195 -16.35 -17.15 -20.11
N GLY A 196 -15.96 -16.24 -20.99
CA GLY A 196 -16.86 -15.30 -21.64
C GLY A 196 -16.13 -14.36 -22.59
N ARG A 197 -16.86 -13.37 -23.10
CA ARG A 197 -16.27 -12.29 -23.91
C ARG A 197 -15.39 -11.43 -23.00
N PRO A 198 -14.10 -11.20 -23.33
CA PRO A 198 -13.24 -10.37 -22.48
C PRO A 198 -13.77 -8.94 -22.46
N ASN A 199 -13.81 -8.35 -21.27
CA ASN A 199 -14.16 -6.94 -21.12
C ASN A 199 -13.03 -6.05 -21.65
N ASN A 200 -13.39 -4.96 -22.33
CA ASN A 200 -12.45 -4.01 -22.91
C ASN A 200 -12.99 -2.59 -22.95
N GLY A 201 -12.09 -1.62 -23.05
CA GLY A 201 -12.44 -0.23 -23.22
C GLY A 201 -12.94 0.42 -21.93
N ASP A 202 -13.62 1.54 -22.06
CA ASP A 202 -14.12 2.29 -20.90
C ASP A 202 -15.28 1.53 -20.23
N ILE A 203 -15.20 1.38 -18.91
CA ILE A 203 -16.23 0.74 -18.07
C ILE A 203 -16.55 1.67 -16.92
N THR A 204 -17.81 2.03 -16.76
CA THR A 204 -18.26 2.95 -15.71
C THR A 204 -18.96 2.22 -14.56
N VAL A 205 -18.72 2.68 -13.34
CA VAL A 205 -19.39 2.20 -12.13
C VAL A 205 -19.92 3.40 -11.37
N ALA A 206 -21.24 3.44 -11.20
CA ALA A 206 -21.88 4.47 -10.38
C ALA A 206 -21.43 4.39 -8.91
N VAL A 207 -21.24 5.54 -8.31
CA VAL A 207 -20.97 5.73 -6.87
C VAL A 207 -21.89 6.81 -6.31
N ILE A 208 -22.14 6.75 -5.01
CA ILE A 208 -22.91 7.77 -4.29
C ILE A 208 -22.10 8.33 -3.14
N ASN A 209 -22.32 9.60 -2.84
CA ASN A 209 -21.64 10.29 -1.76
C ASN A 209 -21.83 9.57 -0.41
N ASN A 210 -20.73 9.39 0.32
CA ASN A 210 -20.62 8.76 1.63
C ASN A 210 -21.16 7.32 1.68
N ALA A 211 -21.01 6.55 0.61
CA ALA A 211 -21.31 5.12 0.63
C ALA A 211 -20.26 4.29 -0.12
N HIS A 212 -20.38 2.97 0.04
CA HIS A 212 -19.53 1.99 -0.61
C HIS A 212 -20.22 1.37 -1.82
N THR A 213 -19.50 1.20 -2.92
CA THR A 213 -19.92 0.37 -4.05
C THR A 213 -18.96 -0.81 -4.17
N LEU A 214 -19.48 -2.04 -4.21
CA LEU A 214 -18.67 -3.22 -4.51
C LEU A 214 -18.36 -3.22 -6.01
N SER A 215 -17.10 -2.92 -6.30
CA SER A 215 -16.50 -2.91 -7.63
C SER A 215 -15.35 -3.93 -7.67
N GLY A 216 -14.50 -3.86 -8.68
CA GLY A 216 -13.31 -4.68 -8.78
C GLY A 216 -12.61 -4.49 -10.10
N ASN A 217 -11.60 -5.32 -10.36
CA ASN A 217 -10.91 -5.33 -11.64
C ASN A 217 -11.78 -5.96 -12.73
N PRO A 218 -12.28 -5.18 -13.72
CA PRO A 218 -13.15 -5.71 -14.76
C PRO A 218 -12.41 -6.32 -15.94
N TYR A 219 -11.08 -6.26 -15.98
CA TYR A 219 -10.29 -6.62 -17.16
C TYR A 219 -9.58 -7.97 -17.01
N PRO A 220 -9.28 -8.68 -18.11
CA PRO A 220 -8.45 -9.88 -18.12
C PRO A 220 -6.94 -9.59 -17.97
N SER A 221 -6.59 -8.58 -17.17
CA SER A 221 -5.23 -8.13 -16.84
C SER A 221 -5.22 -7.44 -15.48
N ALA A 222 -4.05 -7.24 -14.86
CA ALA A 222 -3.98 -6.45 -13.63
C ALA A 222 -4.39 -4.98 -13.88
N LEU A 223 -4.99 -4.36 -12.86
CA LEU A 223 -5.49 -3.00 -12.87
C LEU A 223 -4.71 -2.13 -11.87
N ASP A 224 -4.10 -1.04 -12.34
CA ASP A 224 -3.34 -0.10 -11.51
C ASP A 224 -4.30 0.88 -10.80
N LEU A 225 -4.52 0.68 -9.49
CA LEU A 225 -5.44 1.49 -8.70
C LEU A 225 -4.95 2.93 -8.50
N ASN A 226 -3.64 3.20 -8.58
CA ASN A 226 -3.14 4.59 -8.55
C ASN A 226 -3.64 5.35 -9.78
N ARG A 227 -3.60 4.71 -10.97
CA ARG A 227 -4.13 5.31 -12.21
C ARG A 227 -5.64 5.47 -12.17
N VAL A 228 -6.36 4.49 -11.64
CA VAL A 228 -7.83 4.61 -11.46
C VAL A 228 -8.17 5.78 -10.56
N PHE A 229 -7.47 5.94 -9.44
CA PHE A 229 -7.72 6.99 -8.45
C PHE A 229 -7.48 8.42 -8.99
N TYR A 230 -6.46 8.57 -9.83
CA TYR A 230 -6.05 9.85 -10.42
C TYR A 230 -6.52 10.05 -11.86
N GLU A 231 -7.38 9.16 -12.37
CA GLU A 231 -8.01 9.34 -13.67
C GLU A 231 -8.83 10.64 -13.68
N PRO A 232 -8.63 11.53 -14.67
CA PRO A 232 -9.49 12.70 -14.83
C PRO A 232 -10.97 12.31 -14.89
N GLY A 233 -11.74 12.73 -13.88
CA GLY A 233 -13.16 12.42 -13.75
C GLY A 233 -13.50 11.42 -12.64
N ASN A 234 -12.52 10.74 -12.05
CA ASN A 234 -12.74 9.84 -10.89
C ASN A 234 -12.50 10.57 -9.55
N ASN A 235 -12.94 11.83 -9.44
CA ASN A 235 -12.63 12.67 -8.28
C ASN A 235 -13.36 12.22 -7.01
N GLU A 236 -14.44 11.45 -7.17
CA GLU A 236 -15.31 10.98 -6.11
C GLU A 236 -14.67 9.87 -5.28
N ILE A 237 -13.63 9.19 -5.77
CA ILE A 237 -12.95 8.13 -5.01
C ILE A 237 -12.15 8.75 -3.87
N ASN A 238 -12.35 8.26 -2.65
CA ASN A 238 -11.50 8.62 -1.51
C ASN A 238 -10.56 7.50 -1.09
N GLU A 239 -11.06 6.27 -0.99
CA GLU A 239 -10.24 5.12 -0.66
C GLU A 239 -10.83 3.81 -1.19
N PHE A 240 -10.00 2.77 -1.19
CA PHE A 240 -10.39 1.42 -1.55
C PHE A 240 -10.35 0.51 -0.32
N TRP A 241 -11.42 -0.25 -0.11
CA TRP A 241 -11.56 -1.16 1.02
C TRP A 241 -11.56 -2.62 0.56
N PHE A 242 -10.83 -3.47 1.27
CA PHE A 242 -10.67 -4.88 0.94
C PHE A 242 -11.13 -5.74 2.11
N TRP A 243 -12.08 -6.64 1.84
CA TRP A 243 -12.58 -7.58 2.85
C TRP A 243 -11.51 -8.59 3.25
N ASP A 244 -11.36 -8.82 4.55
CA ASP A 244 -10.62 -9.92 5.13
C ASP A 244 -11.39 -10.49 6.32
N GLU A 245 -11.07 -11.72 6.70
CA GLU A 245 -11.85 -12.52 7.64
C GLU A 245 -11.00 -13.59 8.33
N ASP A 246 -11.43 -14.04 9.50
CA ASP A 246 -10.81 -15.13 10.24
C ASP A 246 -11.27 -16.48 9.66
N ARG A 247 -10.38 -17.07 8.87
CA ARG A 247 -10.60 -18.32 8.11
C ARG A 247 -10.40 -19.57 8.95
N THR A 248 -10.10 -19.41 10.25
CA THR A 248 -10.07 -20.53 11.19
C THR A 248 -11.48 -20.88 11.69
N ILE A 249 -12.48 -20.05 11.36
CA ILE A 249 -13.85 -20.18 11.83
C ILE A 249 -14.75 -20.74 10.73
N ASN A 250 -15.08 -22.03 10.87
CA ASN A 250 -15.92 -22.74 9.90
C ASN A 250 -17.41 -22.59 10.23
N SER A 251 -17.96 -21.39 10.00
CA SER A 251 -19.37 -21.08 10.27
C SER A 251 -20.05 -20.25 9.16
N HIS A 252 -21.37 -20.39 9.08
CA HIS A 252 -22.23 -19.56 8.23
C HIS A 252 -23.01 -18.50 9.02
N LEU A 253 -22.93 -18.54 10.35
CA LEU A 253 -23.61 -17.60 11.22
C LEU A 253 -22.79 -16.31 11.29
N PHE A 254 -23.38 -15.19 10.90
CA PHE A 254 -22.75 -13.86 10.97
C PHE A 254 -22.22 -13.54 12.37
N VAL A 255 -22.94 -13.97 13.40
CA VAL A 255 -22.58 -13.76 14.81
C VAL A 255 -21.34 -14.54 15.26
N ALA A 256 -20.96 -15.58 14.52
CA ALA A 256 -19.79 -16.41 14.83
C ALA A 256 -18.59 -16.07 13.93
N ASN A 257 -18.84 -15.74 12.67
CA ASN A 257 -17.79 -15.34 11.73
C ASN A 257 -17.18 -14.01 12.15
N LYS A 258 -15.91 -13.83 11.81
CA LYS A 258 -15.18 -12.59 12.08
C LYS A 258 -14.58 -12.05 10.81
N GLY A 259 -14.78 -10.77 10.53
CA GLY A 259 -14.18 -10.11 9.39
C GLY A 259 -14.21 -8.60 9.51
N GLY A 260 -13.68 -7.92 8.51
CA GLY A 260 -13.61 -6.48 8.45
C GLY A 260 -12.96 -6.00 7.16
N TYR A 261 -12.80 -4.69 7.03
CA TYR A 261 -12.19 -4.09 5.85
C TYR A 261 -10.81 -3.54 6.18
N GLY A 262 -9.83 -3.84 5.33
CA GLY A 262 -8.56 -3.12 5.29
C GLY A 262 -8.67 -1.93 4.33
N THR A 263 -8.04 -0.82 4.68
CA THR A 263 -8.08 0.43 3.92
C THR A 263 -6.80 0.61 3.12
N TRP A 264 -6.92 0.93 1.82
CA TRP A 264 -5.80 1.31 0.96
C TRP A 264 -6.01 2.69 0.33
N VAL A 265 -4.93 3.47 0.30
CA VAL A 265 -4.85 4.76 -0.41
C VAL A 265 -3.58 4.84 -1.25
N PRO A 266 -3.60 5.53 -2.42
CA PRO A 266 -2.49 5.49 -3.38
C PRO A 266 -1.24 6.28 -2.99
N GLY A 267 -1.32 7.20 -2.03
CA GLY A 267 -0.34 8.29 -1.89
C GLY A 267 -0.41 9.23 -3.10
N ALA A 268 0.70 9.92 -3.40
CA ALA A 268 0.81 10.81 -4.56
C ALA A 268 0.44 10.13 -5.90
N SER A 269 0.08 10.93 -6.90
CA SER A 269 -0.07 10.46 -8.28
C SER A 269 1.26 9.92 -8.78
N ASP A 270 1.28 8.63 -9.12
CA ASP A 270 2.48 7.91 -9.52
C ASP A 270 2.18 6.94 -10.67
N PRO A 271 1.64 7.41 -11.81
CA PRO A 271 1.14 6.53 -12.86
C PRO A 271 2.23 5.65 -13.48
N ASN A 272 3.51 6.05 -13.40
CA ASN A 272 4.63 5.32 -14.00
C ASN A 272 5.73 4.94 -13.01
N GLY A 273 5.65 5.33 -11.74
CA GLY A 273 6.63 4.92 -10.77
C GLY A 273 6.25 3.64 -10.06
N THR A 274 6.73 3.54 -8.84
CA THR A 274 6.85 2.28 -8.09
C THR A 274 6.22 2.36 -6.70
N ASN A 275 5.66 3.50 -6.28
CA ASN A 275 5.08 3.68 -4.95
C ASN A 275 3.92 2.68 -4.76
N PRO A 276 3.95 1.80 -3.74
CA PRO A 276 2.91 0.79 -3.51
C PRO A 276 1.62 1.35 -2.90
N GLY A 277 1.60 2.62 -2.51
CA GLY A 277 0.55 3.20 -1.68
C GLY A 277 0.65 2.74 -0.22
N THR A 278 -0.38 3.04 0.57
CA THR A 278 -0.45 2.72 2.00
C THR A 278 -1.63 1.82 2.28
N TYR A 279 -1.38 0.67 2.90
CA TYR A 279 -2.41 -0.27 3.37
C TYR A 279 -2.43 -0.37 4.89
N VAL A 280 -3.63 -0.40 5.46
CA VAL A 280 -3.90 -0.80 6.84
C VAL A 280 -4.79 -2.04 6.84
N PRO A 281 -4.38 -3.15 7.49
CA PRO A 281 -5.17 -4.37 7.60
C PRO A 281 -6.50 -4.20 8.36
N ALA A 282 -7.44 -5.10 8.09
CA ALA A 282 -8.72 -5.15 8.78
C ALA A 282 -8.57 -5.52 10.27
N VAL A 283 -9.48 -5.02 11.11
CA VAL A 283 -9.75 -5.62 12.43
C VAL A 283 -10.89 -6.60 12.28
N PHE A 284 -10.80 -7.74 12.94
CA PHE A 284 -11.82 -8.79 12.83
C PHE A 284 -12.92 -8.65 13.86
N LEU A 285 -14.16 -8.70 13.39
CA LEU A 285 -15.37 -8.36 14.14
C LEU A 285 -16.46 -9.38 13.91
N ASN A 286 -17.24 -9.66 14.94
CA ASN A 286 -18.50 -10.36 14.78
C ASN A 286 -19.60 -9.37 14.33
N TYR A 287 -20.61 -9.88 13.61
CA TYR A 287 -21.71 -9.06 13.11
C TYR A 287 -23.07 -9.64 13.50
N ASP A 288 -24.03 -8.76 13.81
CA ASP A 288 -25.42 -9.16 14.01
C ASP A 288 -26.12 -9.46 12.67
N ALA A 289 -27.38 -9.90 12.73
CA ALA A 289 -28.16 -10.19 11.52
C ALA A 289 -28.49 -8.94 10.66
N GLY A 290 -28.34 -7.74 11.22
CA GLY A 290 -28.48 -6.47 10.51
C GLY A 290 -27.17 -5.99 9.87
N GLY A 291 -26.06 -6.72 10.02
CA GLY A 291 -24.75 -6.32 9.52
C GLY A 291 -24.06 -5.27 10.39
N ASN A 292 -24.54 -5.03 11.60
CA ASN A 292 -23.87 -4.14 12.55
C ASN A 292 -22.81 -4.93 13.33
N PRO A 293 -21.64 -4.34 13.60
CA PRO A 293 -20.67 -4.96 14.50
C PRO A 293 -21.32 -5.31 15.84
N SER A 294 -21.12 -6.54 16.30
CA SER A 294 -21.66 -7.07 17.56
C SER A 294 -20.57 -7.86 18.28
N GLY A 295 -20.59 -7.91 19.62
CA GLY A 295 -19.53 -8.58 20.39
C GLY A 295 -18.20 -7.80 20.41
N GLY A 296 -17.15 -8.44 20.93
CA GLY A 296 -15.81 -7.84 20.99
C GLY A 296 -14.99 -8.17 19.76
N SER A 297 -14.22 -7.21 19.24
CA SER A 297 -13.30 -7.46 18.14
C SER A 297 -12.23 -8.48 18.54
N THR A 298 -11.93 -9.44 17.68
CA THR A 298 -10.90 -10.45 17.98
C THR A 298 -10.03 -10.80 16.77
N GLY A 299 -8.76 -10.41 16.84
CA GLY A 299 -7.78 -10.62 15.78
C GLY A 299 -7.68 -9.47 14.77
N THR A 300 -6.73 -9.62 13.85
CA THR A 300 -6.36 -8.64 12.82
C THR A 300 -6.08 -9.39 11.52
N GLY A 301 -6.49 -8.81 10.40
CA GLY A 301 -6.23 -9.35 9.07
C GLY A 301 -4.76 -9.23 8.64
N ASN A 302 -4.45 -9.84 7.50
CA ASN A 302 -3.10 -9.80 6.95
C ASN A 302 -2.82 -8.46 6.25
N SER A 303 -1.54 -8.12 6.14
CA SER A 303 -1.10 -7.01 5.28
C SER A 303 -0.90 -7.50 3.85
N TYR A 304 -1.42 -6.74 2.88
CA TYR A 304 -1.35 -7.05 1.46
C TYR A 304 -0.86 -5.85 0.66
N GLN A 305 -0.15 -6.10 -0.44
CA GLN A 305 0.19 -5.09 -1.42
C GLN A 305 -0.93 -4.95 -2.45
N ARG A 306 -1.51 -3.74 -2.55
CA ARG A 306 -2.80 -3.52 -3.22
C ARG A 306 -2.76 -2.56 -4.41
N ARG A 307 -1.60 -1.99 -4.78
CA ARG A 307 -1.52 -1.05 -5.91
C ARG A 307 -2.09 -1.64 -7.20
N PHE A 308 -1.70 -2.88 -7.52
CA PHE A 308 -2.21 -3.56 -8.70
C PHE A 308 -3.25 -4.60 -8.27
N SER A 309 -4.52 -4.34 -8.61
CA SER A 309 -5.59 -5.31 -8.39
C SER A 309 -5.45 -6.46 -9.41
N PRO A 310 -5.19 -7.71 -8.98
CA PRO A 310 -5.05 -8.83 -9.91
C PRO A 310 -6.38 -9.15 -10.61
N VAL A 311 -6.33 -10.02 -11.62
CA VAL A 311 -7.52 -10.40 -12.38
C VAL A 311 -8.56 -11.00 -11.43
N GLY A 312 -9.77 -10.48 -11.48
CA GLY A 312 -10.89 -11.01 -10.70
C GLY A 312 -10.98 -10.55 -9.26
N GLN A 313 -10.06 -9.70 -8.78
CA GLN A 313 -10.13 -9.12 -7.43
C GLN A 313 -11.25 -8.06 -7.34
N GLY A 314 -12.18 -8.27 -6.42
CA GLY A 314 -13.21 -7.31 -6.01
C GLY A 314 -12.71 -6.41 -4.87
N PHE A 315 -13.21 -5.18 -4.82
CA PHE A 315 -12.93 -4.22 -3.75
C PHE A 315 -14.09 -3.25 -3.60
N MET A 316 -14.24 -2.67 -2.41
CA MET A 316 -15.21 -1.61 -2.15
C MET A 316 -14.58 -0.27 -2.51
N ILE A 317 -15.25 0.53 -3.33
CA ILE A 317 -14.92 1.93 -3.55
C ILE A 317 -15.71 2.74 -2.53
N TYR A 318 -15.04 3.51 -1.69
CA TYR A 318 -15.71 4.54 -0.89
C TYR A 318 -15.63 5.88 -1.61
N ALA A 319 -16.80 6.51 -1.78
CA ALA A 319 -16.91 7.77 -2.48
C ALA A 319 -17.42 8.91 -1.58
N ASP A 320 -16.91 10.13 -1.78
CA ASP A 320 -17.42 11.36 -1.17
C ASP A 320 -18.12 12.31 -2.16
N GLY A 321 -18.41 11.78 -3.34
CA GLY A 321 -19.24 12.40 -4.36
C GLY A 321 -20.18 11.38 -4.97
N THR A 322 -21.23 11.87 -5.61
CA THR A 322 -22.11 11.05 -6.45
C THR A 322 -21.70 11.25 -7.90
N GLY A 323 -21.42 10.18 -8.61
CA GLY A 323 -20.89 10.22 -9.98
C GLY A 323 -20.62 8.82 -10.52
N ASP A 324 -19.84 8.77 -11.60
CA ASP A 324 -19.44 7.52 -12.25
C ASP A 324 -17.93 7.39 -12.26
N ILE A 325 -17.41 6.31 -11.66
CA ILE A 325 -16.00 5.94 -11.73
C ILE A 325 -15.73 5.22 -13.04
N THR A 326 -14.78 5.73 -13.82
CA THR A 326 -14.40 5.16 -15.10
C THR A 326 -13.10 4.36 -14.98
N PHE A 327 -13.18 3.08 -15.33
CA PHE A 327 -12.02 2.23 -15.62
C PHE A 327 -11.69 2.34 -17.11
N ARG A 328 -10.39 2.43 -17.45
CA ARG A 328 -9.91 2.56 -18.83
C ARG A 328 -8.85 1.52 -19.16
N ASN A 329 -8.63 1.30 -20.45
CA ASN A 329 -7.51 0.49 -20.92
C ASN A 329 -6.15 1.04 -20.49
N SER A 330 -6.00 2.36 -20.32
CA SER A 330 -4.76 2.99 -19.82
C SER A 330 -4.43 2.62 -18.37
N HIS A 331 -5.39 2.10 -17.60
CA HIS A 331 -5.18 1.63 -16.23
C HIS A 331 -4.65 0.20 -16.16
N ARG A 332 -4.67 -0.54 -17.27
CA ARG A 332 -4.25 -1.94 -17.34
C ARG A 332 -2.74 -2.06 -17.39
N ARG A 333 -2.20 -3.04 -16.66
CA ARG A 333 -0.77 -3.36 -16.63
C ARG A 333 -0.58 -4.86 -16.67
N TYR A 334 0.48 -5.31 -17.32
CA TYR A 334 0.92 -6.69 -17.17
C TYR A 334 1.72 -6.80 -15.87
N ILE A 335 1.08 -7.30 -14.83
CA ILE A 335 1.67 -7.49 -13.50
C ILE A 335 1.24 -8.87 -12.99
N ILE A 336 2.21 -9.75 -12.77
CA ILE A 336 1.98 -11.06 -12.19
C ILE A 336 1.64 -10.89 -10.71
N GLU A 337 0.69 -11.66 -10.19
CA GLU A 337 0.34 -11.65 -8.78
C GLU A 337 1.54 -12.08 -7.91
N GLY A 338 1.85 -11.29 -6.91
CA GLY A 338 2.91 -11.48 -5.93
C GLY A 338 3.13 -10.22 -5.08
N ALA A 339 3.56 -10.41 -3.82
CA ALA A 339 3.87 -9.30 -2.92
C ALA A 339 4.98 -8.40 -3.49
N ALA A 340 6.07 -8.98 -3.99
CA ALA A 340 7.14 -8.26 -4.68
C ALA A 340 6.68 -7.39 -5.87
N ASN A 341 5.54 -7.71 -6.48
CA ASN A 341 4.99 -7.01 -7.63
C ASN A 341 3.92 -5.98 -7.26
N ASN A 342 3.65 -5.79 -5.97
CA ASN A 342 2.56 -4.99 -5.45
C ASN A 342 1.16 -5.40 -5.93
N SER A 343 0.97 -6.70 -6.20
CA SER A 343 -0.30 -7.25 -6.68
C SER A 343 -0.65 -8.51 -5.90
N GLN A 344 -1.60 -8.46 -4.99
CA GLN A 344 -1.98 -9.65 -4.21
C GLN A 344 -3.48 -9.82 -4.15
N TYR A 345 -3.93 -11.04 -4.48
CA TYR A 345 -5.22 -11.53 -4.03
C TYR A 345 -5.10 -11.93 -2.55
N ARG A 346 -6.24 -12.04 -1.87
CA ARG A 346 -6.29 -12.55 -0.49
C ARG A 346 -5.69 -13.97 -0.44
N ASN A 347 -4.50 -14.11 0.13
CA ASN A 347 -3.74 -15.35 0.22
C ASN A 347 -3.17 -15.47 1.65
N PRO A 348 -3.34 -16.59 2.37
CA PRO A 348 -2.88 -16.69 3.76
C PRO A 348 -1.37 -16.91 3.86
N VAL A 349 -0.68 -17.17 2.75
CA VAL A 349 0.77 -17.41 2.75
C VAL A 349 1.48 -16.07 2.91
N THR A 350 1.92 -15.79 4.13
CA THR A 350 2.91 -14.76 4.43
C THR A 350 4.26 -15.20 3.87
N GLY A 351 4.58 -14.76 2.66
CA GLY A 351 5.90 -14.96 2.08
C GLY A 351 5.90 -14.66 0.59
N ASP A 352 6.86 -13.85 0.16
CA ASP A 352 7.24 -13.83 -1.25
C ASP A 352 7.48 -15.28 -1.72
N PRO A 353 7.06 -15.66 -2.94
CA PRO A 353 7.79 -16.71 -3.62
C PRO A 353 9.21 -16.17 -3.81
N VAL A 354 10.13 -16.53 -2.91
CA VAL A 354 11.56 -16.31 -3.10
C VAL A 354 11.99 -17.21 -4.25
N THR A 355 11.75 -16.75 -5.49
CA THR A 355 12.38 -17.30 -6.67
C THR A 355 13.79 -16.73 -6.75
N GLY A 356 14.73 -17.45 -6.14
CA GLY A 356 16.15 -17.25 -6.36
C GLY A 356 16.86 -16.53 -5.22
N ILE A 357 17.67 -17.29 -4.49
CA ILE A 357 18.83 -16.74 -3.77
C ILE A 357 19.80 -16.24 -4.85
N ASN A 358 19.72 -14.98 -5.24
CA ASN A 358 20.84 -14.29 -5.86
C ASN A 358 21.74 -13.79 -4.73
N THR A 359 22.83 -14.51 -4.46
CA THR A 359 23.93 -14.09 -3.56
C THR A 359 24.80 -13.00 -4.20
N GLN A 360 24.17 -11.98 -4.78
CA GLN A 360 24.83 -10.72 -5.09
C GLN A 360 24.41 -9.72 -4.00
N PRO A 361 25.31 -8.89 -3.46
CA PRO A 361 24.90 -7.80 -2.60
C PRO A 361 24.04 -6.86 -3.45
N SER A 362 22.72 -7.08 -3.46
CA SER A 362 21.81 -6.13 -4.04
C SER A 362 21.91 -4.87 -3.19
N ILE A 363 22.29 -3.76 -3.83
CA ILE A 363 21.90 -2.45 -3.33
C ILE A 363 20.40 -2.59 -3.11
N ARG A 364 19.94 -2.62 -1.85
CA ARG A 364 18.51 -2.68 -1.57
C ARG A 364 17.89 -1.53 -2.36
N PRO A 365 16.96 -1.79 -3.29
CA PRO A 365 16.27 -0.69 -3.96
C PRO A 365 15.71 0.22 -2.86
N ALA A 366 15.88 1.54 -3.03
CA ALA A 366 15.38 2.49 -2.07
C ALA A 366 13.90 2.19 -1.84
N ASP A 367 13.52 1.96 -0.58
CA ASP A 367 12.11 1.84 -0.20
C ASP A 367 11.46 3.16 -0.58
N ASN A 368 10.52 3.13 -1.51
CA ASN A 368 9.90 4.32 -2.10
C ASN A 368 8.60 4.71 -1.41
N ARG A 369 8.22 3.99 -0.34
CA ARG A 369 7.07 4.34 0.50
C ARG A 369 7.32 5.67 1.18
N LEU A 370 6.25 6.40 1.47
CA LEU A 370 6.33 7.62 2.27
C LEU A 370 7.03 7.35 3.61
N PRO A 371 7.82 8.28 4.14
CA PRO A 371 8.28 8.21 5.52
C PRO A 371 7.09 7.99 6.44
N HIS A 372 7.10 6.93 7.26
CA HIS A 372 5.96 6.65 8.12
C HIS A 372 6.31 5.81 9.35
N TYR A 373 5.40 5.84 10.32
CA TYR A 373 5.30 4.88 11.41
C TYR A 373 4.05 4.04 11.23
N ARG A 374 4.21 2.71 11.29
CA ARG A 374 3.09 1.78 11.46
C ARG A 374 2.93 1.52 12.95
N ILE A 375 1.79 1.91 13.50
CA ILE A 375 1.51 1.89 14.93
C ILE A 375 0.44 0.84 15.19
N ASN A 376 0.75 -0.13 16.03
CA ASN A 376 -0.24 -1.04 16.58
C ASN A 376 -0.75 -0.47 17.90
N THR A 377 -2.07 -0.42 18.02
CA THR A 377 -2.80 -0.15 19.26
C THR A 377 -3.50 -1.44 19.67
N ILE A 378 -3.07 -2.02 20.78
CA ILE A 378 -3.46 -3.35 21.24
C ILE A 378 -4.40 -3.18 22.41
N PHE A 379 -5.60 -3.75 22.29
CA PHE A 379 -6.67 -3.67 23.29
C PHE A 379 -6.72 -4.98 24.09
N GLY A 380 -5.73 -5.19 24.97
CA GLY A 380 -5.59 -6.43 25.72
C GLY A 380 -5.61 -7.69 24.82
N GLU A 381 -6.40 -8.69 25.20
CA GLU A 381 -6.60 -9.92 24.42
C GLU A 381 -7.70 -9.81 23.35
N SER A 382 -8.33 -8.64 23.20
CA SER A 382 -9.38 -8.41 22.20
C SER A 382 -8.73 -8.40 20.81
N HIS A 383 -8.14 -7.28 20.39
CA HIS A 383 -7.65 -7.12 19.03
C HIS A 383 -6.52 -6.09 18.97
N THR A 384 -5.91 -5.98 17.78
CA THR A 384 -4.98 -4.91 17.45
C THR A 384 -5.54 -4.05 16.33
N ARG A 385 -5.73 -2.76 16.58
CA ARG A 385 -5.96 -1.77 15.53
C ARG A 385 -4.62 -1.24 15.05
N GLN A 386 -4.35 -1.40 13.76
CA GLN A 386 -3.17 -0.85 13.13
C GLN A 386 -3.49 0.53 12.52
N LEU A 387 -2.54 1.43 12.65
CA LEU A 387 -2.59 2.79 12.16
C LEU A 387 -1.31 3.09 11.38
N VAL A 388 -1.39 3.97 10.40
CA VAL A 388 -0.20 4.51 9.72
C VAL A 388 -0.20 6.03 9.85
N LEU A 389 0.84 6.55 10.49
CA LEU A 389 1.16 7.97 10.48
C LEU A 389 2.28 8.19 9.46
N ALA A 390 1.92 8.70 8.29
CA ALA A 390 2.84 9.00 7.20
C ALA A 390 3.21 10.49 7.17
N PHE A 391 4.28 10.81 6.46
CA PHE A 391 4.73 12.17 6.28
C PHE A 391 4.99 12.50 4.82
N SER A 392 4.44 13.62 4.38
CA SER A 392 4.69 14.18 3.05
C SER A 392 4.76 15.70 3.14
N PRO A 393 5.73 16.36 2.49
CA PRO A 393 5.73 17.83 2.38
C PRO A 393 4.55 18.35 1.54
N GLU A 394 3.85 17.48 0.80
CA GLU A 394 2.70 17.83 -0.04
C GLU A 394 1.35 17.72 0.70
N SER A 395 1.35 17.15 1.92
CA SER A 395 0.16 17.05 2.77
C SER A 395 -0.07 18.29 3.63
N THR A 396 -1.19 18.32 4.33
CA THR A 396 -1.62 19.34 5.27
C THR A 396 -1.85 18.72 6.66
N ASP A 397 -2.35 19.49 7.63
CA ASP A 397 -2.84 18.95 8.91
C ASP A 397 -4.32 18.53 8.84
N GLY A 398 -4.99 18.80 7.72
CA GLY A 398 -6.35 18.38 7.43
C GLY A 398 -6.38 17.10 6.59
N PHE A 399 -7.55 16.79 6.03
CA PHE A 399 -7.67 15.68 5.10
C PHE A 399 -7.04 15.98 3.74
N ASP A 400 -6.20 15.06 3.28
CA ASP A 400 -5.57 15.06 1.96
C ASP A 400 -5.99 13.83 1.15
N ARG A 401 -6.74 14.07 0.07
CA ARG A 401 -7.23 13.03 -0.83
C ARG A 401 -6.07 12.22 -1.43
N GLY A 402 -6.13 10.90 -1.28
CA GLY A 402 -5.12 9.95 -1.74
C GLY A 402 -4.01 9.69 -0.73
N TYR A 403 -3.85 10.55 0.27
CA TYR A 403 -2.89 10.40 1.36
C TYR A 403 -3.52 9.84 2.64
N ASP A 404 -4.76 10.22 2.93
CA ASP A 404 -5.47 9.82 4.14
C ASP A 404 -6.56 8.79 3.86
N GLY A 405 -6.66 7.80 4.76
CA GLY A 405 -7.59 6.69 4.65
C GLY A 405 -8.48 6.58 5.89
N ARG A 406 -9.80 6.66 5.68
CA ARG A 406 -10.77 6.61 6.78
C ARG A 406 -10.71 5.27 7.50
N SER A 407 -11.00 5.34 8.80
CA SER A 407 -11.31 4.15 9.57
C SER A 407 -12.62 3.56 9.04
N PRO A 408 -12.68 2.24 8.81
CA PRO A 408 -13.95 1.55 8.62
C PRO A 408 -14.91 1.66 9.83
N ALA A 409 -14.45 2.23 10.95
CA ALA A 409 -15.20 2.53 12.18
C ALA A 409 -15.92 1.30 12.74
N ASP A 410 -15.24 0.17 12.66
CA ASP A 410 -15.85 -1.14 12.74
C ASP A 410 -15.65 -1.80 14.13
N ALA A 411 -14.78 -1.27 15.00
CA ALA A 411 -14.48 -1.85 16.31
C ALA A 411 -15.19 -1.20 17.51
N THR A 412 -15.52 -2.02 18.51
CA THR A 412 -16.22 -1.58 19.73
C THR A 412 -15.33 -0.71 20.63
N SER A 413 -14.12 -1.20 20.92
CA SER A 413 -12.99 -0.39 21.39
C SER A 413 -12.12 -0.11 20.18
N ASP A 414 -11.64 1.12 20.01
CA ASP A 414 -10.97 1.51 18.77
C ASP A 414 -9.93 2.62 19.02
N ALA A 415 -8.98 2.77 18.09
CA ALA A 415 -8.06 3.89 18.04
C ALA A 415 -8.00 4.46 16.62
N PHE A 416 -7.95 5.78 16.50
CA PHE A 416 -7.89 6.44 15.19
C PHE A 416 -7.31 7.85 15.32
N PHE A 417 -6.82 8.37 14.20
CA PHE A 417 -6.47 9.78 14.08
C PHE A 417 -7.75 10.60 13.85
N PRO A 418 -8.05 11.62 14.67
CA PRO A 418 -9.12 12.56 14.38
C PRO A 418 -8.64 13.58 13.36
N VAL A 419 -9.16 13.51 12.13
CA VAL A 419 -8.77 14.44 11.03
C VAL A 419 -9.97 15.27 10.62
N THR A 420 -9.73 16.56 10.37
CA THR A 420 -10.77 17.48 9.90
C THR A 420 -11.05 17.25 8.43
N PHE A 421 -12.27 16.81 8.11
CA PHE A 421 -12.78 16.59 6.76
C PHE A 421 -14.13 17.28 6.59
N ASN A 422 -14.26 18.16 5.60
CA ASN A 422 -15.48 18.95 5.36
C ASN A 422 -16.02 19.67 6.61
N SER A 423 -15.13 20.28 7.40
CA SER A 423 -15.43 20.97 8.66
C SER A 423 -15.91 20.08 9.82
N GLU A 424 -15.84 18.76 9.67
CA GLU A 424 -16.15 17.79 10.73
C GLU A 424 -14.93 16.93 11.06
N ILE A 425 -14.77 16.54 12.32
CA ILE A 425 -13.74 15.57 12.71
C ILE A 425 -14.25 14.17 12.34
N LYS A 426 -13.46 13.43 11.57
CA LYS A 426 -13.75 12.04 11.19
C LYS A 426 -12.61 11.11 11.61
N PRO A 427 -12.89 9.81 11.82
CA PRO A 427 -11.87 8.83 12.23
C PRO A 427 -11.05 8.33 11.03
N PHE A 428 -9.72 8.35 11.15
CA PHE A 428 -8.78 7.87 10.13
C PHE A 428 -7.82 6.82 10.68
N VAL A 429 -7.50 5.82 9.86
CA VAL A 429 -6.46 4.80 10.15
C VAL A 429 -5.16 5.07 9.41
N ILE A 430 -5.21 5.84 8.34
CA ILE A 430 -4.04 6.38 7.64
C ILE A 430 -4.17 7.90 7.71
N ASN A 431 -3.18 8.56 8.31
CA ASN A 431 -3.08 10.00 8.39
C ASN A 431 -1.69 10.43 7.92
N THR A 432 -1.62 11.37 6.99
CA THR A 432 -0.41 11.90 6.41
C THR A 432 -0.31 13.38 6.70
N VAL A 433 0.80 13.81 7.30
CA VAL A 433 1.01 15.22 7.65
C VAL A 433 2.42 15.68 7.27
N PRO A 434 2.69 16.99 7.08
CA PRO A 434 4.05 17.48 6.99
C PRO A 434 4.85 17.09 8.23
N PHE A 435 6.09 16.63 8.07
CA PHE A 435 6.90 16.29 9.23
C PHE A 435 7.50 17.54 9.87
N GLU A 436 7.28 17.69 11.18
CA GLU A 436 7.99 18.64 12.03
C GLU A 436 8.26 17.98 13.39
N VAL A 437 9.44 18.20 13.96
CA VAL A 437 9.81 17.59 15.24
C VAL A 437 8.93 18.08 16.41
N SER A 438 8.38 19.29 16.30
CA SER A 438 7.47 19.91 17.27
C SER A 438 6.04 19.41 17.17
N LYS A 439 5.67 18.62 16.15
CA LYS A 439 4.27 18.21 15.94
C LYS A 439 3.75 17.33 17.07
N VAL A 440 2.48 17.57 17.36
CA VAL A 440 1.68 16.85 18.35
C VAL A 440 0.46 16.29 17.63
N ILE A 441 0.54 15.02 17.24
CA ILE A 441 -0.51 14.38 16.42
C ILE A 441 -1.54 13.74 17.35
N PRO A 442 -2.82 14.15 17.31
CA PRO A 442 -3.84 13.58 18.20
C PRO A 442 -4.11 12.12 17.88
N LEU A 443 -4.37 11.33 18.91
CA LEU A 443 -4.80 9.94 18.82
C LEU A 443 -6.05 9.75 19.69
N THR A 444 -7.20 9.55 19.07
CA THR A 444 -8.43 9.25 19.79
C THR A 444 -8.45 7.76 20.15
N VAL A 445 -8.72 7.45 21.41
CA VAL A 445 -8.88 6.08 21.90
C VAL A 445 -10.26 5.91 22.51
N LYS A 446 -11.00 4.89 22.07
CA LYS A 446 -12.29 4.49 22.62
C LYS A 446 -12.14 3.14 23.33
N ILE A 447 -12.54 3.07 24.58
CA ILE A 447 -12.54 1.85 25.40
C ILE A 447 -13.98 1.52 25.79
N ALA A 448 -14.44 0.32 25.44
CA ALA A 448 -15.79 -0.13 25.77
C ALA A 448 -15.88 -0.94 27.08
N ASN A 449 -14.78 -1.60 27.51
CA ASN A 449 -14.78 -2.56 28.62
C ASN A 449 -13.85 -2.14 29.77
N GLU A 450 -14.25 -2.42 31.02
CA GLU A 450 -13.64 -1.91 32.27
C GLU A 450 -12.19 -2.35 32.55
N PHE A 451 -11.67 -3.36 31.86
CA PHE A 451 -10.33 -3.92 32.14
C PHE A 451 -9.41 -3.93 30.92
N THR A 452 -9.57 -2.97 30.02
CA THR A 452 -8.77 -2.95 28.78
C THR A 452 -7.43 -2.25 29.03
N LYS A 453 -6.35 -3.02 29.04
CA LYS A 453 -4.98 -2.48 28.92
C LYS A 453 -4.78 -2.03 27.47
N LEU A 454 -4.43 -0.75 27.28
CA LEU A 454 -4.00 -0.21 26.00
C LEU A 454 -2.48 -0.32 25.93
N GLU A 455 -1.97 -1.01 24.91
CA GLU A 455 -0.56 -0.99 24.54
C GLU A 455 -0.40 -0.32 23.16
N VAL A 456 0.55 0.60 23.04
CA VAL A 456 0.85 1.31 21.80
C VAL A 456 2.31 1.10 21.41
N ILE A 457 2.55 0.59 20.20
CA ILE A 457 3.89 0.30 19.69
C ILE A 457 4.00 0.61 18.20
N ALA A 458 5.08 1.28 17.79
CA ALA A 458 5.43 1.44 16.38
C ALA A 458 6.21 0.21 15.90
N VAL A 459 5.52 -0.66 15.16
CA VAL A 459 6.05 -1.95 14.67
C VAL A 459 6.86 -1.81 13.38
N GLU A 460 6.70 -0.71 12.65
CA GLU A 460 7.45 -0.40 11.44
C GLU A 460 7.81 1.09 11.43
N ARG A 461 9.01 1.40 10.94
CA ARG A 461 9.47 2.76 10.66
C ARG A 461 10.20 2.77 9.33
N ILE A 462 9.67 3.50 8.36
CA ILE A 462 10.22 3.58 7.00
C ILE A 462 10.66 5.01 6.70
N ASN A 463 11.81 5.14 6.03
CA ASN A 463 12.35 6.42 5.53
C ASN A 463 12.37 7.57 6.55
N THR A 464 12.47 7.27 7.84
CA THR A 464 12.66 8.24 8.91
C THR A 464 13.52 7.65 10.03
N ASN A 465 14.34 8.50 10.66
CA ASN A 465 15.18 8.14 11.81
C ASN A 465 14.66 8.74 13.12
N GLN A 466 13.57 9.52 13.05
CA GLN A 466 13.03 10.18 14.22
C GLN A 466 12.50 9.16 15.24
N ARG A 467 12.55 9.50 16.52
CA ARG A 467 11.90 8.73 17.59
C ARG A 467 10.50 9.29 17.82
N ALA A 468 9.55 8.40 18.08
CA ALA A 468 8.19 8.77 18.42
C ALA A 468 7.83 8.26 19.82
N TYR A 469 6.96 9.00 20.49
CA TYR A 469 6.49 8.75 21.83
C TYR A 469 4.97 8.91 21.87
N LEU A 470 4.32 8.14 22.73
CA LEU A 470 2.96 8.39 23.17
C LEU A 470 3.01 9.37 24.34
N LEU A 471 2.42 10.55 24.17
CA LEU A 471 2.16 11.50 25.24
C LEU A 471 0.77 11.23 25.82
N ASP A 472 0.70 10.98 27.13
CA ASP A 472 -0.54 11.05 27.90
C ASP A 472 -0.62 12.43 28.57
N ALA A 473 -1.48 13.30 28.05
CA ALA A 473 -1.65 14.67 28.54
C ALA A 473 -2.25 14.75 29.95
N ALA A 474 -2.94 13.70 30.42
CA ALA A 474 -3.51 13.68 31.77
C ALA A 474 -2.42 13.49 32.84
N THR A 475 -1.39 12.72 32.53
CA THR A 475 -0.25 12.43 33.43
C THR A 475 1.01 13.20 33.05
N ASN A 476 1.00 13.86 31.88
CA ASN A 476 2.16 14.46 31.22
C ASN A 476 3.33 13.49 31.00
N LEU A 477 3.03 12.20 30.89
CA LEU A 477 4.03 11.15 30.68
C LEU A 477 4.25 10.93 29.19
N ARG A 478 5.52 10.88 28.78
CA ARG A 478 5.94 10.51 27.42
C ARG A 478 6.57 9.12 27.47
N GLN A 479 5.96 8.17 26.80
CA GLN A 479 6.45 6.81 26.69
C GLN A 479 6.91 6.56 25.26
N ARG A 480 8.13 6.06 25.11
CA ARG A 480 8.69 5.78 23.79
C ARG A 480 7.97 4.60 23.13
N ILE A 481 7.61 4.73 21.85
CA ILE A 481 6.91 3.66 21.10
C ILE A 481 7.72 3.10 19.92
N THR A 482 8.92 3.61 19.65
CA THR A 482 9.80 3.14 18.55
C THR A 482 10.97 2.31 19.07
N GLU A 483 11.69 1.62 18.18
CA GLU A 483 12.87 0.80 18.51
C GLU A 483 12.54 -0.34 19.52
N GLY A 484 11.36 -0.94 19.38
CA GLY A 484 10.93 -2.09 20.20
C GLY A 484 10.39 -1.74 21.60
N TYR A 485 10.32 -0.45 21.93
CA TYR A 485 9.62 0.02 23.14
C TYR A 485 8.13 0.17 22.87
N SER A 486 7.29 -0.08 23.88
CA SER A 486 5.85 0.16 23.85
C SER A 486 5.42 1.06 25.01
N ALA A 487 4.29 1.73 24.82
CA ALA A 487 3.63 2.55 25.83
C ALA A 487 2.41 1.80 26.37
N ASP A 488 2.34 1.65 27.69
CA ASP A 488 1.26 0.95 28.37
C ASP A 488 0.41 1.91 29.20
N VAL A 489 -0.91 1.80 29.07
CA VAL A 489 -1.87 2.60 29.83
C VAL A 489 -3.08 1.75 30.24
N ASN A 490 -3.46 1.83 31.51
CA ASN A 490 -4.75 1.29 31.98
C ASN A 490 -5.81 2.39 31.88
N LEU A 491 -6.95 2.05 31.26
CA LEU A 491 -8.02 2.97 30.98
C LEU A 491 -9.36 2.39 31.41
N ASP A 492 -10.18 3.22 32.06
CA ASP A 492 -11.59 2.93 32.29
C ASP A 492 -12.37 3.03 30.96
N PRO A 493 -13.63 2.54 30.89
CA PRO A 493 -14.45 2.72 29.70
C PRO A 493 -14.70 4.21 29.42
N GLY A 494 -14.58 4.61 28.16
CA GLY A 494 -14.74 5.99 27.76
C GLY A 494 -14.19 6.30 26.37
N VAL A 495 -14.37 7.55 25.95
CA VAL A 495 -13.77 8.10 24.73
C VAL A 495 -12.76 9.17 25.13
N TYR A 496 -11.51 8.97 24.73
CA TYR A 496 -10.37 9.82 25.06
C TYR A 496 -9.91 10.57 23.81
N GLU A 497 -10.52 11.72 23.52
CA GLU A 497 -10.26 12.52 22.31
C GLU A 497 -9.07 13.48 22.46
N ASN A 498 -8.81 13.97 23.68
CA ASN A 498 -7.82 15.02 23.96
C ASN A 498 -6.81 14.61 25.04
N ARG A 499 -6.46 13.32 25.07
CA ARG A 499 -5.55 12.76 26.08
C ARG A 499 -4.28 12.22 25.46
N PHE A 500 -4.39 11.47 24.38
CA PHE A 500 -3.26 10.77 23.78
C PHE A 500 -2.80 11.47 22.51
N TYR A 501 -1.48 11.61 22.39
CA TYR A 501 -0.85 12.24 21.25
C TYR A 501 0.43 11.49 20.86
N ILE A 502 0.71 11.41 19.56
CA ILE A 502 2.01 10.99 19.05
C ILE A 502 2.89 12.23 18.91
N VAL A 503 4.05 12.19 19.56
CA VAL A 503 5.01 13.30 19.60
C VAL A 503 6.41 12.82 19.27
N PHE A 504 7.28 13.72 18.81
CA PHE A 504 8.63 13.36 18.36
C PHE A 504 9.76 13.81 19.28
N THR A 505 9.44 14.45 20.41
CA THR A 505 10.42 14.88 21.43
C THR A 505 10.16 14.19 22.77
N ASN A 506 11.22 13.95 23.54
CA ASN A 506 11.09 13.31 24.86
C ASN A 506 10.72 14.30 25.98
N GLY A 507 10.34 15.54 25.65
CA GLY A 507 10.04 16.60 26.63
C GLY A 507 11.29 17.28 27.20
N SER A 508 12.38 16.54 27.48
CA SER A 508 13.70 17.11 27.82
C SER A 508 14.35 17.87 26.65
N ASP A 509 13.97 17.55 25.42
CA ASP A 509 14.41 18.28 24.23
C ASP A 509 13.66 19.62 24.08
N ILE A 510 12.49 19.78 24.71
CA ILE A 510 11.71 21.02 24.68
C ILE A 510 12.34 22.09 25.57
N SER A 511 13.04 21.69 26.66
CA SER A 511 13.92 22.59 27.41
C SER A 511 15.19 22.99 26.65
N ALA A 512 15.52 22.31 25.55
CA ALA A 512 16.59 22.68 24.63
C ALA A 512 16.07 23.43 23.39
N SER A 513 14.74 23.58 23.24
CA SER A 513 14.09 24.32 22.16
C SER A 513 13.41 25.62 22.63
N ALA A 514 13.64 26.04 23.88
CA ALA A 514 13.67 27.47 24.17
C ALA A 514 14.97 27.98 23.57
N GLU A 515 14.91 29.06 22.77
CA GLU A 515 16.04 29.83 22.20
C GLU A 515 17.41 29.27 22.58
N PRO A 516 18.21 28.72 21.63
CA PRO A 516 19.49 28.10 21.99
C PRO A 516 20.25 29.06 22.90
N ASP A 517 20.56 28.59 24.12
CA ASP A 517 21.27 29.40 25.11
C ASP A 517 22.43 30.09 24.39
N GLN A 518 22.68 31.38 24.66
CA GLN A 518 23.68 32.16 23.92
C GLN A 518 25.03 31.43 23.87
N GLN A 519 25.37 30.65 24.90
CA GLN A 519 26.57 29.80 24.91
C GLN A 519 26.59 28.70 23.83
N THR A 520 25.44 28.12 23.46
CA THR A 520 25.32 27.11 22.40
C THR A 520 25.49 27.74 21.02
N LEU A 521 24.85 28.89 20.75
CA LEU A 521 25.05 29.64 19.50
C LEU A 521 26.50 30.10 19.34
N ILE A 522 27.10 30.62 20.42
CA ILE A 522 28.51 31.01 20.44
C ILE A 522 29.39 29.79 20.16
N ARG A 523 29.12 28.64 20.81
CA ARG A 523 29.88 27.39 20.57
C ARG A 523 29.81 26.93 19.12
N GLU A 524 28.63 26.90 18.51
CA GLU A 524 28.46 26.50 17.11
C GLU A 524 29.18 27.46 16.15
N SER A 525 29.08 28.77 16.37
CA SER A 525 29.80 29.77 15.57
C SER A 525 31.33 29.64 15.69
N ILE A 526 31.85 29.29 16.87
CA ILE A 526 33.29 29.05 17.07
C ILE A 526 33.74 27.79 16.35
N ILE A 527 32.95 26.70 16.41
CA ILE A 527 33.29 25.46 15.69
C ILE A 527 33.34 25.68 14.18
N GLU A 528 32.46 26.54 13.64
CA GLU A 528 32.43 26.86 12.22
C GLU A 528 33.60 27.75 11.77
N ASN A 529 34.03 28.70 12.62
CA ASN A 529 34.98 29.73 12.23
C ASN A 529 36.41 29.55 12.79
N VAL A 530 36.60 28.76 13.85
CA VAL A 530 37.90 28.48 14.46
C VAL A 530 38.36 27.08 14.07
N ASP A 531 39.55 27.01 13.46
CA ASP A 531 40.17 25.75 13.06
C ASP A 531 41.49 25.54 13.80
N VAL A 532 41.80 24.27 14.09
CA VAL A 532 43.01 23.87 14.78
C VAL A 532 43.71 22.80 13.96
N PHE A 533 44.94 23.09 13.52
CA PHE A 533 45.71 22.15 12.74
C PHE A 533 47.16 22.07 13.22
N GLN A 534 47.76 20.90 13.03
CA GLN A 534 49.17 20.68 13.32
C GLN A 534 50.01 20.88 12.04
N ASN A 535 50.93 21.83 12.10
CA ASN A 535 51.99 22.04 11.11
C ASN A 535 53.20 21.15 11.44
N ASN A 536 53.19 19.92 10.92
CA ASN A 536 54.23 18.91 11.19
C ASN A 536 55.64 19.37 10.79
N PRO A 537 55.89 19.97 9.59
CA PRO A 537 57.23 20.45 9.23
C PRO A 537 57.78 21.54 10.15
N ALA A 538 56.91 22.43 10.65
CA ALA A 538 57.30 23.50 11.57
C ALA A 538 57.30 23.07 13.05
N THR A 539 56.84 21.85 13.37
CA THR A 539 56.63 21.36 14.74
C THR A 539 55.78 22.32 15.58
N GLN A 540 54.67 22.79 15.00
CA GLN A 540 53.78 23.78 15.62
C GLN A 540 52.32 23.37 15.50
N LEU A 541 51.57 23.55 16.60
CA LEU A 541 50.11 23.55 16.60
C LEU A 541 49.64 24.96 16.29
N GLU A 542 48.77 25.11 15.31
CA GLU A 542 48.25 26.39 14.88
C GLU A 542 46.73 26.46 15.08
N ILE A 543 46.27 27.61 15.58
CA ILE A 543 44.85 27.92 15.74
C ILE A 543 44.54 29.11 14.84
N SER A 544 43.59 28.95 13.93
CA SER A 544 43.06 30.01 13.07
C SER A 544 41.80 30.57 13.71
N ASN A 545 41.79 31.87 14.02
CA ASN A 545 40.69 32.58 14.68
C ASN A 545 40.28 33.84 13.88
N PRO A 546 39.84 33.70 12.61
CA PRO A 546 39.63 34.81 11.68
C PRO A 546 38.63 35.85 12.18
N GLU A 547 37.62 35.42 12.94
CA GLU A 547 36.56 36.28 13.49
C GLU A 547 36.95 36.98 14.81
N GLY A 548 38.16 36.74 15.33
CA GLY A 548 38.68 37.47 16.49
C GLY A 548 38.00 37.13 17.82
N TYR A 549 37.59 35.87 18.04
CA TYR A 549 37.03 35.45 19.32
C TYR A 549 38.05 35.65 20.44
N THR A 550 37.64 36.22 21.58
CA THR A 550 38.52 36.40 22.74
C THR A 550 38.71 35.06 23.48
N LEU A 551 39.87 34.43 23.30
CA LEU A 551 40.26 33.19 23.96
C LEU A 551 40.90 33.46 25.34
N LYS A 552 40.37 32.81 26.36
CA LYS A 552 40.88 32.83 27.74
C LYS A 552 42.09 31.91 27.87
N ASP A 553 42.00 30.70 27.33
CA ASP A 553 43.09 29.73 27.33
C ASP A 553 42.97 28.70 26.21
N ALA A 554 44.11 28.09 25.85
CA ALA A 554 44.22 26.90 25.03
C ALA A 554 45.01 25.83 25.80
N SER A 555 44.40 24.66 25.94
CA SER A 555 44.95 23.53 26.67
C SER A 555 45.07 22.31 25.75
N VAL A 556 46.22 21.65 25.72
CA VAL A 556 46.44 20.44 24.92
C VAL A 556 46.68 19.27 25.86
N TYR A 557 45.95 18.17 25.64
CA TYR A 557 46.01 16.94 26.44
C TYR A 557 46.46 15.76 25.58
N ASP A 558 47.23 14.85 26.16
CA ASP A 558 47.47 13.53 25.55
C ASP A 558 46.27 12.58 25.75
N MET A 559 46.31 11.41 25.11
CA MET A 559 45.24 10.41 25.21
C MET A 559 45.05 9.81 26.61
N ALA A 560 46.01 9.97 27.52
CA ALA A 560 45.87 9.58 28.92
C ALA A 560 45.23 10.69 29.78
N GLY A 561 44.89 11.83 29.17
CA GLY A 561 44.30 12.99 29.84
C GLY A 561 45.32 13.88 30.54
N LYS A 562 46.62 13.68 30.32
CA LYS A 562 47.67 14.53 30.89
C LYS A 562 47.78 15.82 30.07
N LEU A 563 47.73 16.97 30.75
CA LEU A 563 47.96 18.28 30.17
C LEU A 563 49.43 18.42 29.72
N VAL A 564 49.66 18.73 28.45
CA VAL A 564 50.98 18.84 27.83
C VAL A 564 51.34 20.25 27.38
N ILE A 565 50.37 21.08 27.01
CA ILE A 565 50.53 22.51 26.72
C ILE A 565 49.36 23.25 27.37
N HIS A 566 49.63 24.41 27.97
CA HIS A 566 48.59 25.27 28.53
C HIS A 566 49.00 26.73 28.42
N GLU A 567 48.30 27.47 27.57
CA GLU A 567 48.55 28.87 27.30
C GLU A 567 47.35 29.69 27.75
N LYS A 568 47.58 30.75 28.52
CA LYS A 568 46.54 31.58 29.13
C LYS A 568 46.60 33.01 28.58
N ASN A 569 45.47 33.72 28.67
CA ASN A 569 45.30 35.10 28.27
C ASN A 569 45.65 35.31 26.79
N LEU A 570 45.14 34.44 25.92
CA LEU A 570 45.45 34.44 24.49
C LEU A 570 44.89 35.68 23.77
N GLY A 571 43.76 36.23 24.23
CA GLY A 571 43.18 37.44 23.64
C GLY A 571 42.39 37.14 22.35
N ASP A 572 42.36 38.07 21.41
CA ASP A 572 41.53 38.06 20.19
C ASP A 572 42.35 38.00 18.89
N SER A 573 43.59 37.52 18.96
CA SER A 573 44.46 37.39 17.78
C SER A 573 43.88 36.45 16.74
N SER A 574 44.10 36.77 15.46
CA SER A 574 43.59 35.99 14.34
C SER A 574 44.30 34.66 14.10
N ARG A 575 45.49 34.48 14.70
CA ARG A 575 46.24 33.22 14.65
C ARG A 575 47.06 33.05 15.91
N TYR A 576 47.11 31.81 16.40
CA TYR A 576 48.00 31.38 17.49
C TYR A 576 48.88 30.24 17.00
N ALA A 577 50.11 30.16 17.50
CA ALA A 577 51.02 29.08 17.21
C ALA A 577 51.76 28.65 18.48
N PHE A 578 51.73 27.35 18.78
CA PHE A 578 52.39 26.76 19.93
C PHE A 578 53.38 25.70 19.47
N SER A 579 54.59 25.69 20.05
CA SER A 579 55.58 24.67 19.68
C SER A 579 55.14 23.30 20.20
N THR A 580 55.08 22.34 19.28
CA THR A 580 54.83 20.93 19.59
C THR A 580 56.09 20.08 19.52
N ALA A 581 57.28 20.69 19.34
CA ALA A 581 58.56 19.99 19.16
C ALA A 581 58.91 18.98 20.28
N ASN A 582 58.44 19.21 21.50
CA ASN A 582 58.69 18.33 22.65
C ASN A 582 57.59 17.26 22.85
N LEU A 583 56.58 17.21 21.98
CA LEU A 583 55.51 16.22 22.03
C LEU A 583 55.90 14.97 21.22
N SER A 584 55.53 13.79 21.74
CA SER A 584 55.65 12.53 21.03
C SER A 584 54.65 12.43 19.88
N ASP A 585 54.95 11.61 18.87
CA ASP A 585 54.00 11.28 17.83
C ASP A 585 52.74 10.63 18.44
N GLY A 586 51.56 11.17 18.13
CA GLY A 586 50.32 10.69 18.73
C GLY A 586 49.12 11.60 18.49
N ILE A 587 47.98 11.19 19.05
CA ILE A 587 46.74 11.97 19.03
C ILE A 587 46.69 12.82 20.30
N TYR A 588 46.26 14.07 20.13
CA TYR A 588 46.09 15.05 21.20
C TYR A 588 44.70 15.69 21.12
N LEU A 589 44.17 16.09 22.28
CA LEU A 589 42.94 16.87 22.39
C LEU A 589 43.29 18.32 22.71
N VAL A 590 42.86 19.24 21.86
CA VAL A 590 43.03 20.68 22.02
C VAL A 590 41.73 21.27 22.51
N LYS A 591 41.74 21.86 23.69
CA LYS A 591 40.60 22.52 24.31
C LYS A 591 40.82 24.02 24.28
N LEU A 592 39.89 24.77 23.70
CA LEU A 592 39.89 26.23 23.74
C LEU A 592 38.74 26.69 24.63
N THR A 593 39.05 27.64 25.51
CA THR A 593 38.07 28.27 26.40
C THR A 593 37.96 29.74 26.03
N THR A 594 36.75 30.25 25.76
CA THR A 594 36.55 31.69 25.51
C THR A 594 36.44 32.48 26.81
N LYS A 595 36.41 33.81 26.70
CA LYS A 595 36.16 34.72 27.82
C LYS A 595 34.80 34.47 28.50
N GLU A 596 33.81 34.00 27.74
CA GLU A 596 32.46 33.65 28.19
C GLU A 596 32.37 32.23 28.79
N ASP A 597 33.51 31.60 29.06
CA ASP A 597 33.64 30.22 29.56
C ASP A 597 33.03 29.14 28.64
N VAL A 598 32.84 29.45 27.35
CA VAL A 598 32.45 28.47 26.33
C VAL A 598 33.66 27.62 25.96
N VAL A 599 33.48 26.31 25.98
CA VAL A 599 34.54 25.33 25.72
C VAL A 599 34.31 24.61 24.39
N VAL A 600 35.31 24.61 23.53
CA VAL A 600 35.36 23.84 22.28
C VAL A 600 36.57 22.91 22.28
N ASP A 601 36.41 21.72 21.73
CA ASP A 601 37.43 20.67 21.74
C ASP A 601 37.71 20.19 20.31
N TYR A 602 38.99 20.09 19.94
CA TYR A 602 39.48 19.64 18.65
C TYR A 602 40.42 18.45 18.84
N LYS A 603 40.37 17.51 17.91
CA LYS A 603 41.29 16.36 17.90
C LYS A 603 42.36 16.59 16.85
N VAL A 604 43.62 16.54 17.25
CA VAL A 604 44.76 16.78 16.36
C VAL A 604 45.75 15.63 16.44
N THR A 605 46.34 15.26 15.30
CA THR A 605 47.42 14.27 15.25
C THR A 605 48.75 14.98 15.12
N VAL A 606 49.65 14.78 16.08
CA VAL A 606 51.01 15.33 16.08
C VAL A 606 51.96 14.30 15.51
N HIS A 607 52.75 14.69 14.52
CA HIS A 607 53.80 13.87 13.92
C HIS A 607 55.06 14.73 13.71
N ASN A 608 56.01 14.66 14.64
CA ASN A 608 57.19 15.54 14.67
C ASN A 608 58.43 14.92 14.03
N LYS A 609 58.29 13.80 13.30
CA LYS A 609 59.42 13.18 12.60
C LYS A 609 59.85 14.04 11.40
N ARG A 610 61.14 14.34 11.35
CA ARG A 610 61.82 14.94 10.20
C ARG A 610 61.71 14.08 8.97
#